data_AF-A0A7R9BQI6-F1
#
_entry.id   AF-A0A7R9BQI6-F1
#
_cell.length_a   1.000
_cell.length_b   1.000
_cell.length_c   1.000
_cell.angle_alpha   90.00
_cell.angle_beta   90.00
_cell.angle_gamma   90.00
#
_symmetry.space_group_name_H-M   'P 1'
#
loop_
_entity.id
_entity.type
_entity.pdbx_description
1 polymer ?
#
loop_
_entity_poly.entity_id
_entity_poly.type
_entity_poly.pdbx_seq_one_letter_code
_entity_poly.pdbx_strand_id
1 'polypeptide(L)'
;MSSPPDVILLDRGNNTTCSVNLHGATIVSWRVNNQEQLFVSKQAVFDGKKAIRGGVPFIFPQFGAWHLGPQHGFARTSTWTLESPPERLESGDVEAMFSLTDSEHTRSMWNFP
;
A
#
# COMPACT_ATOMS: atom_id res chain seq x y z
N MET A 1 13.07 21.02 0.88
CA MET A 1 12.89 19.78 0.08
C MET A 1 11.46 19.33 0.33
N SER A 2 10.63 19.20 -0.70
CA SER A 2 9.25 18.71 -0.53
C SER A 2 9.30 17.25 -0.10
N SER A 3 8.50 16.86 0.88
CA SER A 3 8.28 15.44 1.19
C SER A 3 7.87 14.69 -0.08
N PRO A 4 8.37 13.47 -0.31
CA PRO A 4 7.89 12.66 -1.43
C PRO A 4 6.36 12.48 -1.34
N PRO A 5 5.67 12.31 -2.48
CA PRO A 5 4.23 12.09 -2.44
C PRO A 5 3.93 10.77 -1.71
N ASP A 6 2.94 10.79 -0.81
CA ASP A 6 2.47 9.60 -0.08
C ASP A 6 1.83 8.55 -1.00
N VAL A 7 1.61 8.89 -2.27
CA VAL A 7 1.01 8.03 -3.30
C VAL A 7 1.97 7.92 -4.49
N ILE A 8 2.30 6.68 -4.83
CA ILE A 8 3.15 6.31 -5.95
C ILE A 8 2.26 5.93 -7.14
N LEU A 9 2.46 6.59 -8.27
CA LEU A 9 1.73 6.34 -9.51
C LEU A 9 2.57 5.47 -10.45
N LEU A 10 2.04 4.31 -10.82
CA LEU A 10 2.55 3.48 -11.91
C LEU A 10 1.70 3.79 -13.15
N ASP A 11 2.30 4.44 -14.14
CA ASP A 11 1.63 4.83 -15.39
C ASP A 11 2.11 3.98 -16.57
N ARG A 12 1.29 3.00 -16.96
CA ARG A 12 1.56 2.13 -18.10
C ARG A 12 1.30 2.85 -19.43
N GLY A 13 0.58 3.95 -19.45
CA GLY A 13 0.07 4.63 -20.63
C GLY A 13 -1.31 4.12 -21.04
N ASN A 14 -1.87 4.68 -22.12
CA ASN A 14 -3.22 4.36 -22.62
C ASN A 14 -4.31 4.46 -21.53
N ASN A 15 -4.20 5.46 -20.65
CA ASN A 15 -5.09 5.64 -19.50
C ASN A 15 -5.17 4.41 -18.58
N THR A 16 -4.10 3.61 -18.53
CA THR A 16 -3.97 2.46 -17.66
C THR A 16 -2.94 2.77 -16.57
N THR A 17 -3.42 2.92 -15.33
CA THR A 17 -2.62 3.39 -14.20
C THR A 17 -2.91 2.59 -12.94
N CYS A 18 -1.94 2.54 -12.03
CA CYS A 18 -2.11 1.99 -10.69
C CYS A 18 -1.56 3.00 -9.67
N SER A 19 -2.28 3.23 -8.57
CA SER A 19 -1.82 4.12 -7.50
C SER A 19 -1.69 3.37 -6.20
N VAL A 20 -0.53 3.47 -5.56
CA VAL A 20 -0.19 2.79 -4.31
C VAL A 20 0.06 3.84 -3.24
N ASN A 21 -0.66 3.80 -2.12
CA ASN A 21 -0.40 4.64 -0.97
C ASN A 21 0.67 4.00 -0.08
N LEU A 22 1.71 4.75 0.30
CA LEU A 22 2.78 4.26 1.18
C LEU A 22 2.24 3.83 2.55
N HIS A 23 1.11 4.37 2.98
CA HIS A 23 0.37 3.83 4.11
C HIS A 23 -0.24 2.46 3.76
N GLY A 24 0.38 1.43 4.30
CA GLY A 24 0.02 0.03 4.11
C GLY A 24 0.41 -0.58 2.77
N ALA A 25 1.20 0.13 1.94
CA ALA A 25 1.40 -0.19 0.53
C ALA A 25 0.08 -0.50 -0.19
N THR A 26 -0.98 0.21 0.19
CA THR A 26 -2.34 -0.14 -0.23
C THR A 26 -2.53 0.32 -1.67
N ILE A 27 -2.92 -0.59 -2.57
CA ILE A 27 -3.36 -0.19 -3.92
C ILE A 27 -4.72 0.51 -3.77
N VAL A 28 -4.80 1.78 -4.11
CA VAL A 28 -5.99 2.63 -3.91
C VAL A 28 -6.69 3.02 -5.21
N SER A 29 -6.11 2.67 -6.36
CA SER A 29 -6.70 2.87 -7.67
C SER A 29 -6.01 1.93 -8.66
N TRP A 30 -6.81 1.29 -9.51
CA TRP A 30 -6.29 0.60 -10.68
C TRP A 30 -7.23 0.89 -11.84
N ARG A 31 -6.77 1.71 -12.79
CA ARG A 31 -7.53 2.08 -13.97
C ARG A 31 -7.02 1.28 -15.16
N VAL A 32 -7.95 0.78 -15.96
CA VAL A 32 -7.67 0.20 -17.28
C VAL A 32 -8.52 0.95 -18.30
N ASN A 33 -7.89 1.57 -19.29
CA ASN A 33 -8.57 2.43 -20.27
C ASN A 33 -9.51 3.46 -19.62
N ASN A 34 -9.00 4.14 -18.58
CA ASN A 34 -9.72 5.12 -17.76
C ASN A 34 -10.93 4.59 -16.96
N GLN A 35 -11.14 3.28 -16.88
CA GLN A 35 -12.18 2.66 -16.04
C GLN A 35 -11.57 2.15 -14.75
N GLU A 36 -12.15 2.55 -13.61
CA GLU A 36 -11.72 2.08 -12.28
C GLU A 36 -12.07 0.60 -12.09
N GLN A 37 -11.11 -0.19 -11.62
CA GLN A 37 -11.28 -1.62 -11.37
C GLN A 37 -11.47 -1.95 -9.88
N LEU A 38 -11.08 -1.03 -8.98
CA LEU A 38 -11.12 -1.26 -7.54
C LEU A 38 -12.15 -0.36 -6.86
N PHE A 39 -12.90 -0.94 -5.93
CA PHE A 39 -13.71 -0.14 -5.02
C PHE A 39 -12.84 0.50 -3.96
N VAL A 40 -12.87 1.83 -3.87
CA VAL A 40 -12.44 2.59 -2.69
C VAL A 40 -13.61 3.42 -2.18
N SER A 41 -13.86 3.35 -0.88
CA SER A 41 -14.96 4.09 -0.27
C SER A 41 -14.76 5.59 -0.46
N LYS A 42 -15.83 6.32 -0.83
CA LYS A 42 -15.84 7.79 -0.84
C LYS A 42 -15.58 8.41 0.54
N GLN A 43 -15.71 7.62 1.61
CA GLN A 43 -15.42 8.01 2.98
C GLN A 43 -14.05 7.46 3.46
N ALA A 44 -13.22 6.91 2.57
CA ALA A 44 -11.86 6.50 2.94
C ALA A 44 -11.09 7.73 3.45
N VAL A 45 -10.33 7.53 4.53
CA VAL A 45 -9.50 8.57 5.14
C VAL A 45 -8.04 8.23 4.83
N PHE A 46 -7.30 9.20 4.31
CA PHE A 46 -5.90 9.07 3.91
C PHE A 46 -5.00 9.90 4.84
N ASP A 47 -5.11 9.66 6.15
CA ASP A 47 -4.39 10.42 7.19
C ASP A 47 -3.22 9.64 7.82
N GLY A 48 -2.93 8.44 7.31
CA GLY A 48 -1.88 7.56 7.83
C GLY A 48 -2.17 6.95 9.20
N LYS A 49 -3.38 7.09 9.76
CA LYS A 49 -3.70 6.62 11.12
C LYS A 49 -4.47 5.32 11.17
N LYS A 50 -5.32 5.07 10.17
CA LYS A 50 -6.17 3.86 10.08
C LYS A 50 -6.02 3.19 8.72
N ALA A 51 -6.38 1.92 8.65
CA ALA A 51 -6.38 1.19 7.39
C ALA A 51 -7.33 1.87 6.38
N ILE A 52 -6.89 1.96 5.13
CA ILE A 52 -7.68 2.53 4.04
C ILE A 52 -8.86 1.59 3.72
N ARG A 53 -10.05 2.18 3.52
CA ARG A 53 -11.28 1.43 3.27
C ARG A 53 -11.50 1.21 1.77
N GLY A 54 -11.06 0.06 1.29
CA GLY A 54 -11.15 -0.40 -0.10
C GLY A 54 -9.77 -0.65 -0.69
N GLY A 55 -9.72 -0.85 -2.01
CA GLY A 55 -8.47 -1.15 -2.69
C GLY A 55 -7.96 -2.55 -2.34
N VAL A 56 -6.64 -2.70 -2.24
CA VAL A 56 -5.98 -3.96 -1.88
C VAL A 56 -5.11 -3.78 -0.63
N PRO A 57 -5.64 -4.04 0.58
CA PRO A 57 -4.88 -3.93 1.83
C PRO A 57 -4.06 -5.19 2.13
N PHE A 58 -2.82 -5.01 2.61
CA PHE A 58 -1.97 -6.11 3.08
C PHE A 58 -2.33 -6.56 4.51
N ILE A 59 -2.70 -7.84 4.66
CA ILE A 59 -3.05 -8.45 5.94
C ILE A 59 -1.89 -9.31 6.42
N PHE A 60 -1.14 -8.80 7.40
CA PHE A 60 0.04 -9.48 7.95
C PHE A 60 0.39 -8.91 9.34
N PRO A 61 0.82 -9.75 10.31
CA PRO A 61 1.06 -11.20 10.21
C PRO A 61 -0.18 -12.08 10.47
N GLN A 62 -1.29 -11.48 10.92
CA GLN A 62 -2.49 -12.22 11.32
C GLN A 62 -3.70 -11.83 10.46
N PHE A 63 -4.47 -12.81 10.00
CA PHE A 63 -5.80 -12.57 9.46
C PHE A 63 -6.87 -12.58 10.57
N GLY A 64 -7.77 -11.61 10.55
CA GLY A 64 -8.88 -11.52 11.50
C GLY A 64 -8.46 -10.95 12.85
N ALA A 65 -9.20 -11.31 13.91
CA ALA A 65 -8.89 -10.87 15.25
C ALA A 65 -7.52 -11.39 15.71
N TRP A 66 -6.79 -10.57 16.45
CA TRP A 66 -5.47 -10.91 16.95
C TRP A 66 -5.33 -10.47 18.40
N HIS A 67 -4.79 -11.34 19.26
CA HIS A 67 -4.67 -11.05 20.69
C HIS A 67 -3.41 -10.26 21.03
N LEU A 68 -2.41 -10.21 20.13
CA LEU A 68 -1.15 -9.48 20.34
C LEU A 68 -1.15 -8.08 19.72
N GLY A 69 -2.18 -7.74 18.94
CA GLY A 69 -2.16 -6.50 18.16
C GLY A 69 -3.49 -6.23 17.46
N PRO A 70 -3.49 -5.30 16.49
CA PRO A 70 -4.72 -4.91 15.80
C PRO A 70 -5.31 -6.04 14.96
N GLN A 71 -6.63 -6.00 14.76
CA GLN A 71 -7.31 -6.88 13.82
C GLN A 71 -6.66 -6.74 12.42
N HIS A 72 -6.38 -7.87 11.80
CA HIS A 72 -5.69 -8.01 10.51
C HIS A 72 -4.20 -7.60 10.52
N GLY A 73 -3.57 -7.64 11.68
CA GLY A 73 -2.16 -7.30 11.82
C GLY A 73 -1.86 -5.83 11.53
N PHE A 74 -0.59 -5.50 11.43
CA PHE A 74 -0.11 -4.12 11.37
C PHE A 74 0.29 -3.65 9.96
N ALA A 75 0.51 -4.56 9.01
CA ALA A 75 1.08 -4.20 7.71
C ALA A 75 0.28 -3.12 6.95
N ARG A 76 -1.06 -3.22 6.92
CA ARG A 76 -1.97 -2.23 6.30
C ARG A 76 -2.05 -0.86 7.01
N THR A 77 -1.42 -0.73 8.17
CA THR A 77 -1.38 0.52 8.96
C THR A 77 0.03 1.03 9.19
N SER A 78 1.04 0.33 8.69
CA SER A 78 2.43 0.77 8.71
C SER A 78 2.72 1.65 7.49
N THR A 79 3.64 2.59 7.62
CA THR A 79 4.23 3.26 6.45
C THR A 79 5.28 2.35 5.83
N TRP A 80 5.16 2.09 4.53
CA TRP A 80 6.10 1.30 3.75
C TRP A 80 7.13 2.20 3.07
N THR A 81 8.30 1.63 2.78
CA THR A 81 9.37 2.30 2.03
C THR A 81 9.24 1.97 0.55
N LEU A 82 9.42 2.98 -0.32
CA LEU A 82 9.62 2.77 -1.75
C LEU A 82 11.10 2.43 -1.98
N GLU A 83 11.39 1.16 -2.25
CA GLU A 83 12.75 0.68 -2.51
C GLU A 83 13.19 0.95 -3.95
N SER A 84 12.27 0.75 -4.90
CA SER A 84 12.51 1.03 -6.32
C SER A 84 11.32 1.81 -6.88
N PRO A 85 11.56 3.01 -7.46
CA PRO A 85 10.49 3.80 -8.05
C PRO A 85 9.85 3.07 -9.25
N PRO A 86 8.68 3.54 -9.72
CA PRO A 86 8.08 3.02 -10.94
C PRO A 86 9.04 3.04 -12.13
N GLU A 87 9.35 1.85 -12.66
CA GLU A 87 10.20 1.64 -13.82
C GLU A 87 9.41 0.91 -14.91
N ARG A 88 9.59 1.36 -16.16
CA ARG A 88 8.97 0.72 -17.31
C ARG A 88 9.86 -0.44 -17.79
N LEU A 89 9.27 -1.62 -17.85
CA LEU A 89 9.92 -2.83 -18.33
C LEU A 89 9.92 -2.90 -19.86
N GLU A 90 10.74 -3.78 -20.42
CA GLU A 90 10.78 -4.05 -21.87
C GLU A 90 9.44 -4.54 -22.43
N SER A 91 8.62 -5.22 -21.61
CA SER A 91 7.24 -5.62 -21.97
C SER A 91 6.29 -4.43 -22.16
N GLY A 92 6.69 -3.24 -21.73
CA GLY A 92 5.86 -2.05 -21.63
C GLY A 92 5.06 -1.96 -20.33
N ASP A 93 5.14 -2.96 -19.44
CA ASP A 93 4.56 -2.89 -18.09
C ASP A 93 5.37 -1.96 -17.18
N VAL A 94 4.82 -1.68 -15.99
CA VAL A 94 5.47 -0.82 -14.99
C VAL A 94 5.56 -1.58 -13.68
N GLU A 95 6.74 -1.55 -13.07
CA GLU A 95 7.04 -2.20 -11.80
C GLU A 95 7.54 -1.18 -10.79
N ALA A 96 7.21 -1.37 -9.50
CA ALA A 96 7.78 -0.63 -8.38
C ALA A 96 7.93 -1.59 -7.20
N MET A 97 8.95 -1.39 -6.36
CA MET A 97 9.22 -2.25 -5.21
C MET A 97 9.00 -1.50 -3.90
N PHE A 98 8.24 -2.12 -3.00
CA PHE A 98 7.93 -1.59 -1.67
C PHE A 98 8.39 -2.58 -0.61
N SER A 99 8.90 -2.07 0.51
CA SER A 99 9.32 -2.88 1.65
C SER A 99 8.65 -2.43 2.94
N LEU A 100 8.51 -3.39 3.86
CA LEU A 100 8.18 -3.15 5.26
C LEU A 100 9.18 -3.92 6.11
N THR A 101 10.03 -3.19 6.83
CA THR A 101 10.97 -3.75 7.79
C THR A 101 10.43 -3.59 9.20
N ASP A 102 10.78 -4.51 10.08
CA ASP A 102 10.34 -4.48 11.47
C ASP A 102 10.96 -3.30 12.25
N SER A 103 10.17 -2.76 13.17
CA SER A 103 10.51 -1.68 14.09
C SER A 103 10.38 -2.18 15.54
N GLU A 104 10.83 -1.37 16.51
CA GLU A 104 10.58 -1.68 17.92
C GLU A 104 9.10 -1.87 18.23
N HIS A 105 8.22 -1.09 17.57
CA HIS A 105 6.78 -1.20 17.74
C HIS A 105 6.21 -2.50 17.16
N THR A 106 6.62 -2.91 15.96
CA THR A 106 6.13 -4.16 15.39
C THR A 106 6.69 -5.38 16.11
N ARG A 107 7.97 -5.32 16.53
CA ARG A 107 8.61 -6.37 17.35
C ARG A 107 7.96 -6.51 18.73
N SER A 108 7.43 -5.42 19.32
CA SER A 108 6.73 -5.53 20.61
C SER A 108 5.40 -6.29 20.52
N MET A 109 4.77 -6.33 19.35
CA MET A 109 3.57 -7.15 19.07
C MET A 109 3.93 -8.56 18.56
N TRP A 110 4.92 -8.66 17.69
CA TRP A 110 5.29 -9.90 16.99
C TRP A 110 6.80 -9.94 16.77
N ASN A 111 7.51 -10.52 17.73
CA ASN A 111 8.97 -10.61 17.74
C ASN A 111 9.45 -11.88 17.01
N PHE A 112 9.50 -11.83 15.68
CA PHE A 112 10.00 -12.91 14.84
C PHE A 112 11.17 -12.39 13.97
N PRO A 113 12.21 -13.22 13.76
CA PRO A 113 13.35 -12.87 12.91
C PRO A 113 12.96 -12.75 11.43
#